data_AF-A0A934TW34-F1
#
_entry.id   AF-A0A934TW34-F1
#
_cell.length_a   1.000
_cell.length_b   1.000
_cell.length_c   1.000
_cell.angle_alpha   90.00
_cell.angle_beta   90.00
_cell.angle_gamma   90.00
#
_symmetry.space_group_name_H-M   'P 1'
#
loop_
_entity.id
_entity.type
_entity.pdbx_description
1 polymer ?
#
loop_
_entity_poly.entity_id
_entity_poly.type
_entity_poly.pdbx_seq_one_letter_code
_entity_poly.pdbx_strand_id
1 'polypeptide(L)'
;MSQDAIVDSPASRGRAAARKPQRPVHPLLQKLFELYPRLFGARFLPLKIGVFEDLVAAHPDALPASELKVALGLHTRSTRYIEAVASGLARHDLQGKPVEPLAPEHVHHAILELYRRRSSKDPERARERAVAQLAAAIEASGLSREAYRERFTSADDGIHSMLEDALSVVAQKAARREALHNAFKASGKSVAEFAEMYGLDPKEARRLLA
;
A
#
# COMPACT_ATOMS: atom_id res chain seq x y z
N MET A 1 58.94 26.80 -16.59
CA MET A 1 59.27 25.70 -15.67
C MET A 1 59.35 26.31 -14.28
N SER A 2 58.62 25.95 -13.25
CA SER A 2 57.60 24.94 -12.99
C SER A 2 57.07 25.29 -11.59
N GLN A 3 55.77 25.09 -11.37
CA GLN A 3 55.18 24.53 -10.13
C GLN A 3 55.39 25.28 -8.79
N ASP A 4 54.47 25.35 -7.84
CA ASP A 4 53.12 24.82 -7.69
C ASP A 4 52.38 25.71 -6.68
N ALA A 5 51.09 25.90 -6.93
CA ALA A 5 50.15 26.48 -5.99
C ALA A 5 49.71 25.43 -4.97
N ILE A 6 49.64 25.78 -3.69
CA ILE A 6 48.80 25.06 -2.73
C ILE A 6 48.02 26.10 -1.93
N VAL A 7 46.74 26.22 -2.28
CA VAL A 7 45.71 26.98 -1.59
C VAL A 7 45.15 26.06 -0.50
N ASP A 8 45.34 26.42 0.76
CA ASP A 8 44.70 25.76 1.89
C ASP A 8 43.20 26.12 1.89
N SER A 9 42.36 25.14 1.57
CA SER A 9 40.90 25.26 1.62
C SER A 9 40.39 24.50 2.85
N PRO A 10 39.65 25.13 3.77
CA PRO A 10 39.11 24.43 4.91
C PRO A 10 37.97 23.50 4.47
N ALA A 11 38.13 22.21 4.79
CA ALA A 11 37.14 21.17 4.57
C ALA A 11 35.79 21.52 5.24
N SER A 12 34.74 21.58 4.43
CA SER A 12 33.37 21.71 4.92
C SER A 12 32.96 20.43 5.65
N ARG A 13 32.88 20.51 6.99
CA ARG A 13 32.30 19.44 7.81
C ARG A 13 30.79 19.39 7.53
N GLY A 14 30.37 18.34 6.84
CA GLY A 14 28.97 18.03 6.60
C GLY A 14 28.19 18.05 7.92
N ARG A 15 27.21 18.95 8.00
CA ARG A 15 26.30 19.08 9.14
C ARG A 15 25.37 17.86 9.11
N ALA A 16 25.66 16.85 9.94
CA ALA A 16 24.75 15.74 10.16
C ALA A 16 23.40 16.29 10.64
N ALA A 17 22.35 16.12 9.84
CA ALA A 17 21.01 16.55 10.19
C ALA A 17 20.60 15.89 11.51
N ALA A 18 20.44 16.72 12.56
CA ALA A 18 20.00 16.26 13.86
C ALA A 18 18.67 15.49 13.72
N ARG A 19 18.68 14.20 14.10
CA ARG A 19 17.45 13.40 14.16
C ARG A 19 16.50 14.08 15.16
N LYS A 20 15.33 14.50 14.68
CA LYS A 20 14.26 15.03 15.54
C LYS A 20 13.97 14.01 16.66
N PRO A 21 13.79 14.44 17.92
CA PRO A 21 13.51 13.53 19.02
C PRO A 21 12.26 12.72 18.68
N GLN A 22 12.36 11.40 18.80
CA GLN A 22 11.20 10.53 18.61
C GLN A 22 10.20 10.85 19.71
N ARG A 23 8.97 11.18 19.33
CA ARG A 23 7.90 11.34 20.30
C ARG A 23 7.74 10.02 21.06
N PRO A 24 7.61 10.04 22.39
CA PRO A 24 7.41 8.83 23.16
C PRO A 24 6.15 8.10 22.67
N VAL A 25 6.28 6.81 22.40
CA VAL A 25 5.15 5.95 22.02
C VAL A 25 4.28 5.77 23.26
N HIS A 26 2.95 5.78 23.08
CA HIS A 26 2.00 5.56 24.17
C HIS A 26 2.33 4.22 24.87
N PRO A 27 2.45 4.16 26.21
CA PRO A 27 2.89 2.96 26.93
C PRO A 27 2.07 1.72 26.58
N LEU A 28 0.75 1.87 26.47
CA LEU A 28 -0.12 0.76 26.11
C LEU A 28 0.07 0.27 24.66
N LEU A 29 0.44 1.16 23.73
CA LEU A 29 0.75 0.75 22.36
C LEU A 29 2.07 -0.03 22.32
N GLN A 30 3.05 0.34 23.15
CA GLN A 30 4.27 -0.45 23.33
C GLN A 30 3.95 -1.85 23.88
N LYS A 31 3.05 -1.95 24.87
CA LYS A 31 2.58 -3.24 25.39
C LYS A 31 1.90 -4.09 24.30
N LEU A 32 1.12 -3.49 23.41
CA LEU A 32 0.53 -4.20 22.26
C LEU A 32 1.59 -4.73 21.28
N PHE A 33 2.72 -4.03 21.12
CA PHE A 33 3.84 -4.51 20.29
C PHE A 33 4.45 -5.79 20.85
N GLU A 34 4.52 -5.89 22.18
CA GLU A 34 5.06 -7.04 22.90
C GLU A 34 4.08 -8.22 22.90
N LEU A 35 2.80 -7.95 23.17
CA LEU A 35 1.76 -8.98 23.24
C LEU A 35 1.38 -9.55 21.86
N TYR A 36 1.33 -8.70 20.84
CA TYR A 36 0.82 -9.05 19.50
C TYR A 36 1.78 -8.58 18.39
N PRO A 37 3.03 -9.07 18.36
CA PRO A 37 4.06 -8.60 17.42
C PRO A 37 3.71 -8.86 15.95
N ARG A 38 2.84 -9.83 15.65
CA ARG A 38 2.36 -10.09 14.29
C ARG A 38 1.39 -9.03 13.77
N LEU A 39 0.63 -8.39 14.65
CA LEU A 39 -0.34 -7.35 14.29
C LEU A 39 0.25 -5.95 14.40
N PHE A 40 1.05 -5.69 15.43
CA PHE A 40 1.53 -4.36 15.77
C PHE A 40 3.06 -4.21 15.68
N GLY A 41 3.80 -5.22 15.23
CA GLY A 41 5.27 -5.19 15.21
C GLY A 41 5.88 -4.51 13.97
N ALA A 42 6.85 -5.17 13.33
CA ALA A 42 7.58 -4.58 12.20
C ALA A 42 6.68 -4.36 10.95
N ARG A 43 5.70 -5.24 10.75
CA ARG A 43 4.69 -5.11 9.70
C ARG A 43 3.32 -5.06 10.38
N PHE A 44 2.57 -4.00 10.13
CA PHE A 44 1.22 -3.88 10.66
C PHE A 44 0.26 -4.65 9.76
N LEU A 45 -0.81 -5.18 10.36
CA LEU A 45 -1.89 -5.86 9.65
C LEU A 45 -3.22 -5.14 9.90
N PRO A 46 -4.14 -5.10 8.92
CA PRO A 46 -5.49 -4.58 9.15
C PRO A 46 -6.17 -5.36 10.26
N LEU A 47 -6.75 -4.67 11.25
CA LEU A 47 -7.36 -5.32 12.41
C LEU A 47 -8.79 -5.78 12.10
N LYS A 48 -9.18 -6.91 12.70
CA LYS A 48 -10.55 -7.42 12.76
C LYS A 48 -11.51 -6.37 13.32
N ILE A 49 -12.75 -6.33 12.82
CA ILE A 49 -13.81 -5.53 13.42
C ILE A 49 -14.12 -6.10 14.82
N GLY A 50 -14.15 -5.24 15.83
CA GLY A 50 -14.31 -5.67 17.23
C GLY A 50 -13.00 -6.11 17.92
N VAL A 51 -11.84 -5.79 17.34
CA VAL A 51 -10.53 -6.11 17.97
C VAL A 51 -10.36 -5.48 19.35
N PHE A 52 -11.05 -4.37 19.63
CA PHE A 52 -11.02 -3.73 20.94
C PHE A 52 -11.61 -4.64 22.01
N GLU A 53 -12.80 -5.18 21.75
CA GLU A 53 -13.50 -6.12 22.62
C GLU A 53 -12.68 -7.39 22.81
N ASP A 54 -12.11 -7.92 21.72
CA ASP A 54 -11.23 -9.09 21.78
C ASP A 54 -10.00 -8.84 22.69
N LEU A 55 -9.39 -7.65 22.62
CA LEU A 55 -8.25 -7.26 23.45
C LEU A 55 -8.61 -7.10 24.92
N VAL A 56 -9.73 -6.45 25.22
CA VAL A 56 -10.23 -6.28 26.60
C VAL A 56 -10.56 -7.64 27.21
N ALA A 57 -11.22 -8.51 26.46
CA ALA A 57 -11.58 -9.85 26.93
C ALA A 57 -10.34 -10.74 27.18
N ALA A 58 -9.32 -10.63 26.33
CA ALA A 58 -8.08 -11.39 26.48
C ALA A 58 -7.18 -10.89 27.62
N HIS A 59 -7.28 -9.62 28.00
CA HIS A 59 -6.38 -8.96 28.96
C HIS A 59 -7.13 -7.98 29.90
N PRO A 60 -8.12 -8.46 30.69
CA PRO A 60 -9.02 -7.59 31.46
C PRO A 60 -8.29 -6.70 32.47
N ASP A 61 -7.25 -7.22 33.14
CA ASP A 61 -6.49 -6.48 34.15
C ASP A 61 -5.27 -5.75 33.55
N ALA A 62 -4.88 -6.12 32.34
CA ALA A 62 -3.63 -5.67 31.72
C ALA A 62 -3.84 -4.56 30.67
N LEU A 63 -5.05 -4.40 30.13
CA LEU A 63 -5.39 -3.40 29.11
C LEU A 63 -6.61 -2.56 29.57
N PRO A 64 -6.38 -1.46 30.30
CA PRO A 64 -7.46 -0.55 30.70
C PRO A 64 -8.20 -0.01 29.46
N ALA A 65 -9.52 -0.16 29.43
CA ALA A 65 -10.36 0.12 28.27
C ALA A 65 -10.22 1.55 27.72
N SER A 66 -10.11 2.56 28.60
CA SER A 66 -9.96 3.97 28.21
C SER A 66 -8.64 4.23 27.50
N GLU A 67 -7.54 3.75 28.06
CA GLU A 67 -6.20 3.86 27.46
C GLU A 67 -6.08 3.04 26.17
N LEU A 68 -6.73 1.88 26.11
CA LEU A 68 -6.71 1.02 24.92
C LEU A 68 -7.36 1.70 23.72
N LYS A 69 -8.48 2.42 23.94
CA LYS A 69 -9.11 3.23 22.88
C LYS A 69 -8.14 4.29 22.35
N VAL A 70 -7.39 4.96 23.22
CA VAL A 70 -6.40 5.97 22.83
C VAL A 70 -5.25 5.31 22.03
N ALA A 71 -4.70 4.21 22.53
CA ALA A 71 -3.60 3.50 21.87
C ALA A 71 -4.00 2.99 20.47
N LEU A 72 -5.19 2.38 20.33
CA LEU A 72 -5.70 1.94 19.04
C LEU A 72 -6.01 3.12 18.11
N GLY A 73 -6.51 4.23 18.65
CA GLY A 73 -6.70 5.48 17.88
C GLY A 73 -5.40 6.02 17.30
N LEU A 74 -4.32 6.00 18.08
CA LEU A 74 -2.97 6.38 17.62
C LEU A 74 -2.44 5.40 16.56
N HIS A 75 -2.61 4.10 16.80
CA HIS A 75 -2.17 3.06 15.87
C HIS A 75 -2.87 3.18 14.50
N THR A 76 -4.20 3.25 14.50
CA THR A 76 -5.02 3.24 13.28
C THR A 76 -4.88 4.52 12.44
N ARG A 77 -4.46 5.64 13.04
CA ARG A 77 -4.16 6.90 12.33
C ARG A 77 -2.70 6.99 11.84
N SER A 78 -1.84 6.07 12.26
CA SER A 78 -0.43 6.06 11.88
C SER A 78 -0.27 5.75 10.38
N THR A 79 0.74 6.35 9.74
CA THR A 79 1.01 6.11 8.32
C THR A 79 1.27 4.64 8.02
N ARG A 80 1.97 3.93 8.92
CA ARG A 80 2.27 2.49 8.77
C ARG A 80 1.00 1.64 8.76
N TYR A 81 0.00 2.00 9.57
CA TYR A 81 -1.28 1.27 9.57
C TYR A 81 -2.07 1.55 8.29
N ILE A 82 -2.12 2.81 7.86
CA ILE A 82 -2.80 3.18 6.61
C ILE A 82 -2.14 2.50 5.40
N GLU A 83 -0.81 2.33 5.41
CA GLU A 83 -0.09 1.50 4.41
C GLU A 83 -0.54 0.04 4.43
N ALA A 84 -0.77 -0.55 5.61
CA ALA A 84 -1.29 -1.90 5.73
C ALA A 84 -2.72 -2.02 5.17
N VAL A 85 -3.59 -1.04 5.44
CA VAL A 85 -4.95 -0.99 4.86
C VAL A 85 -4.90 -0.81 3.35
N ALA A 86 -4.06 0.10 2.84
CA ALA A 86 -3.89 0.34 1.41
C ALA A 86 -3.30 -0.86 0.64
N SER A 87 -2.69 -1.83 1.34
CA SER A 87 -2.21 -3.07 0.72
C SER A 87 -3.33 -4.04 0.34
N GLY A 88 -4.55 -3.83 0.83
CA GLY A 88 -5.70 -4.69 0.52
C GLY A 88 -5.71 -6.05 1.22
N LEU A 89 -4.80 -6.29 2.17
CA LEU A 89 -4.82 -7.51 2.97
C LEU A 89 -6.13 -7.65 3.75
N ALA A 90 -6.54 -8.89 3.98
CA ALA A 90 -7.65 -9.22 4.87
C ALA A 90 -7.43 -8.62 6.28
N ARG A 91 -8.52 -8.47 7.03
CA ARG A 91 -8.46 -8.19 8.46
C ARG A 91 -7.97 -9.41 9.21
N HIS A 92 -7.21 -9.19 10.27
CA HIS A 92 -6.61 -10.23 11.07
C HIS A 92 -7.09 -10.18 12.52
N ASP A 93 -7.34 -11.36 13.08
CA ASP A 93 -7.62 -11.54 14.52
C ASP A 93 -6.35 -11.43 15.37
N LEU A 94 -6.50 -11.57 16.69
CA LEU A 94 -5.40 -11.49 17.66
C LEU A 94 -4.31 -12.55 17.46
N GLN A 95 -4.64 -13.67 16.83
CA GLN A 95 -3.70 -14.74 16.50
C GLN A 95 -2.95 -14.45 15.18
N GLY A 96 -3.34 -13.38 14.48
CA GLY A 96 -2.78 -12.99 13.18
C GLY A 96 -3.30 -13.85 12.05
N LYS A 97 -4.48 -14.47 12.19
CA LYS A 97 -5.15 -15.21 11.12
C LYS A 97 -6.06 -14.27 10.33
N PRO A 98 -6.10 -14.35 8.98
CA PRO A 98 -7.05 -13.60 8.19
C PRO A 98 -8.48 -14.09 8.47
N VAL A 99 -9.39 -13.15 8.74
CA VAL A 99 -10.78 -13.46 9.14
C VAL A 99 -11.82 -12.84 8.21
N GLU A 100 -11.55 -11.65 7.69
CA GLU A 100 -12.54 -10.91 6.89
C GLU A 100 -11.85 -10.18 5.73
N PRO A 101 -12.42 -10.17 4.52
CA PRO A 101 -11.91 -9.34 3.44
C PRO A 101 -12.01 -7.86 3.80
N LEU A 102 -11.01 -7.08 3.39
CA LEU A 102 -11.05 -5.65 3.58
C LEU A 102 -11.91 -5.02 2.47
N ALA A 103 -12.91 -4.24 2.87
CA ALA A 103 -13.82 -3.62 1.90
C ALA A 103 -13.06 -2.67 0.93
N PRO A 104 -13.40 -2.65 -0.38
CA PRO A 104 -12.73 -1.80 -1.36
C PRO A 104 -12.66 -0.33 -0.97
N GLU A 105 -13.68 0.16 -0.26
CA GLU A 105 -13.79 1.53 0.21
C GLU A 105 -12.68 1.90 1.20
N HIS A 106 -12.35 0.98 2.12
CA HIS A 106 -11.26 1.21 3.07
C HIS A 106 -9.91 1.27 2.37
N VAL A 107 -9.69 0.41 1.37
CA VAL A 107 -8.46 0.40 0.57
C VAL A 107 -8.33 1.70 -0.22
N HIS A 108 -9.40 2.09 -0.92
CA HIS A 108 -9.46 3.31 -1.72
C HIS A 108 -9.14 4.55 -0.86
N HIS A 109 -9.85 4.73 0.26
CA HIS A 109 -9.64 5.87 1.14
C HIS A 109 -8.25 5.87 1.78
N ALA A 110 -7.68 4.71 2.11
CA ALA A 110 -6.31 4.61 2.62
C ALA A 110 -5.28 5.06 1.57
N ILE A 111 -5.46 4.71 0.30
CA ILE A 111 -4.58 5.18 -0.78
C ILE A 111 -4.66 6.71 -0.92
N LEU A 112 -5.87 7.28 -0.93
CA LEU A 112 -6.05 8.74 -0.98
C LEU A 112 -5.45 9.47 0.24
N GLU A 113 -5.55 8.88 1.42
CA GLU A 113 -4.92 9.41 2.63
C GLU A 113 -3.39 9.41 2.52
N LEU A 114 -2.79 8.34 2.00
CA LEU A 114 -1.34 8.27 1.77
C LEU A 114 -0.89 9.26 0.70
N TYR A 115 -1.68 9.42 -0.37
CA TYR A 115 -1.46 10.45 -1.38
C TYR A 115 -1.40 11.82 -0.72
N ARG A 116 -2.46 12.24 -0.02
CA ARG A 116 -2.53 13.53 0.68
C ARG A 116 -1.36 13.78 1.63
N ARG A 117 -0.91 12.75 2.38
CA ARG A 117 0.26 12.86 3.27
C ARG A 117 1.58 13.05 2.53
N ARG A 118 1.72 12.51 1.32
CA ARG A 118 2.95 12.51 0.53
C ARG A 118 3.03 13.68 -0.45
N SER A 119 1.90 14.22 -0.90
CA SER A 119 1.85 15.30 -1.90
C SER A 119 2.56 16.58 -1.47
N SER A 120 2.70 16.83 -0.16
CA SER A 120 3.44 17.99 0.35
C SER A 120 4.94 17.96 0.07
N LYS A 121 5.52 16.78 -0.16
CA LYS A 121 6.97 16.62 -0.36
C LYS A 121 7.33 16.41 -1.83
N ASP A 122 6.56 15.57 -2.52
CA ASP A 122 6.81 15.14 -3.89
C ASP A 122 5.46 14.78 -4.54
N PRO A 123 4.75 15.76 -5.11
CA PRO A 123 3.39 15.58 -5.61
C PRO A 123 3.32 14.62 -6.81
N GLU A 124 4.27 14.71 -7.74
CA GLU A 124 4.32 13.85 -8.93
C GLU A 124 4.51 12.39 -8.53
N ARG A 125 5.51 12.09 -7.71
CA ARG A 125 5.76 10.71 -7.25
C ARG A 125 4.63 10.19 -6.37
N ALA A 126 4.00 11.06 -5.57
CA ALA A 126 2.84 10.68 -4.77
C ALA A 126 1.66 10.28 -5.68
N ARG A 127 1.43 11.04 -6.76
CA ARG A 127 0.39 10.76 -7.76
C ARG A 127 0.67 9.47 -8.50
N GLU A 128 1.87 9.28 -9.06
CA GLU A 128 2.26 8.05 -9.76
C GLU A 128 2.01 6.80 -8.90
N ARG A 129 2.44 6.87 -7.63
CA ARG A 129 2.24 5.78 -6.67
C ARG A 129 0.75 5.55 -6.38
N ALA A 130 -0.02 6.61 -6.19
CA ALA A 130 -1.45 6.51 -5.93
C ALA A 130 -2.21 5.91 -7.12
N VAL A 131 -1.91 6.32 -8.35
CA VAL A 131 -2.47 5.73 -9.58
C VAL A 131 -2.16 4.24 -9.65
N ALA A 132 -0.91 3.83 -9.41
CA ALA A 132 -0.52 2.44 -9.44
C ALA A 132 -1.24 1.60 -8.36
N GLN A 133 -1.37 2.13 -7.14
CA GLN A 133 -2.09 1.47 -6.06
C GLN A 133 -3.60 1.40 -6.31
N LEU A 134 -4.20 2.47 -6.84
CA LEU A 134 -5.62 2.49 -7.21
C LEU A 134 -5.91 1.49 -8.31
N ALA A 135 -5.06 1.40 -9.35
CA ALA A 135 -5.23 0.42 -10.41
C ALA A 135 -5.23 -1.02 -9.86
N ALA A 136 -4.29 -1.34 -8.96
CA ALA A 136 -4.26 -2.64 -8.29
C ALA A 136 -5.50 -2.89 -7.41
N ALA A 137 -5.97 -1.86 -6.69
CA ALA A 137 -7.19 -1.95 -5.86
C ALA A 137 -8.46 -2.13 -6.70
N ILE A 138 -8.56 -1.49 -7.86
CA ILE A 138 -9.65 -1.68 -8.83
C ILE A 138 -9.67 -3.14 -9.30
N GLU A 139 -8.54 -3.66 -9.77
CA GLU A 139 -8.42 -5.06 -10.21
C GLU A 139 -8.82 -6.04 -9.09
N ALA A 140 -8.32 -5.82 -7.86
CA ALA A 140 -8.61 -6.67 -6.72
C ALA A 140 -10.07 -6.60 -6.24
N SER A 141 -10.78 -5.48 -6.50
CA SER A 141 -12.17 -5.30 -6.08
C SER A 141 -13.16 -6.16 -6.87
N GLY A 142 -12.79 -6.59 -8.09
CA GLY A 142 -13.69 -7.29 -9.01
C GLY A 142 -14.85 -6.44 -9.55
N LEU A 143 -14.89 -5.14 -9.26
CA LEU A 143 -15.92 -4.22 -9.77
C LEU A 143 -15.66 -3.88 -11.25
N SER A 144 -16.73 -3.64 -12.01
CA SER A 144 -16.60 -3.05 -13.36
C SER A 144 -16.07 -1.62 -13.27
N ARG A 145 -15.58 -1.08 -14.40
CA ARG A 145 -15.12 0.31 -14.50
C ARG A 145 -16.20 1.28 -14.03
N GLU A 146 -17.43 1.09 -14.50
CA GLU A 146 -18.57 1.95 -14.22
C GLU A 146 -18.97 1.85 -12.75
N ALA A 147 -19.06 0.64 -12.19
CA ALA A 147 -19.43 0.41 -10.80
C ALA A 147 -18.37 0.99 -9.83
N TYR A 148 -17.09 0.89 -10.17
CA TYR A 148 -16.02 1.51 -9.36
C TYR A 148 -16.10 3.03 -9.44
N ARG A 149 -16.30 3.60 -10.64
CA ARG A 149 -16.42 5.06 -10.83
C ARG A 149 -17.60 5.65 -10.06
N GLU A 150 -18.78 5.04 -10.15
CA GLU A 150 -19.98 5.47 -9.45
C GLU A 150 -19.76 5.47 -7.93
N ARG A 151 -19.17 4.38 -7.41
CA ARG A 151 -18.92 4.21 -5.98
C ARG A 151 -17.90 5.20 -5.40
N PHE A 152 -16.89 5.59 -6.18
CA PHE A 152 -15.76 6.41 -5.74
C PHE A 152 -15.70 7.77 -6.42
N THR A 153 -16.85 8.30 -6.86
CA THR A 153 -16.93 9.65 -7.42
C THR A 153 -16.49 10.70 -6.39
N SER A 154 -15.69 11.66 -6.84
CA SER A 154 -15.14 12.75 -6.02
C SER A 154 -15.40 14.09 -6.72
N ALA A 155 -15.75 15.12 -5.93
CA ALA A 155 -15.89 16.50 -6.41
C ALA A 155 -14.54 17.23 -6.59
N ASP A 156 -13.46 16.67 -6.06
CA ASP A 156 -12.10 17.17 -6.29
C ASP A 156 -11.59 16.70 -7.66
N ASP A 157 -11.35 17.65 -8.56
CA ASP A 157 -10.90 17.40 -9.94
C ASP A 157 -9.56 16.63 -10.01
N GLY A 158 -8.65 16.87 -9.06
CA GLY A 158 -7.37 16.20 -8.99
C GLY A 158 -7.51 14.73 -8.62
N ILE A 159 -8.34 14.43 -7.62
CA ILE A 159 -8.69 13.06 -7.24
C ILE A 159 -9.47 12.38 -8.36
N HIS A 160 -10.40 13.08 -9.01
CA HIS A 160 -11.15 12.55 -10.14
C HIS A 160 -10.24 12.15 -11.31
N SER A 161 -9.36 13.06 -11.74
CA SER A 161 -8.36 12.79 -12.79
C SER A 161 -7.46 11.60 -12.44
N MET A 162 -7.01 11.51 -11.19
CA MET A 162 -6.18 10.40 -10.74
C MET A 162 -6.92 9.05 -10.78
N LEU A 163 -8.22 9.04 -10.45
CA LEU A 163 -9.05 7.85 -10.57
C LEU A 163 -9.25 7.44 -12.03
N GLU A 164 -9.51 8.39 -12.93
CA GLU A 164 -9.64 8.10 -14.36
C GLU A 164 -8.36 7.52 -14.98
N ASP A 165 -7.19 8.03 -14.57
CA ASP A 165 -5.90 7.47 -14.97
C ASP A 165 -5.75 6.03 -14.48
N ALA A 166 -6.11 5.75 -13.23
CA ALA A 166 -6.06 4.39 -12.69
C ALA A 166 -7.00 3.43 -13.46
N LEU A 167 -8.23 3.88 -13.77
CA LEU A 167 -9.18 3.10 -14.59
C LEU A 167 -8.65 2.89 -16.02
N SER A 168 -7.96 3.88 -16.59
CA SER A 168 -7.29 3.75 -17.90
C SER A 168 -6.17 2.71 -17.86
N VAL A 169 -5.34 2.70 -16.81
CA VAL A 169 -4.30 1.68 -16.62
C VAL A 169 -4.90 0.28 -16.56
N VAL A 170 -6.00 0.09 -15.82
CA VAL A 170 -6.70 -1.21 -15.75
C VAL A 170 -7.25 -1.62 -17.11
N ALA A 171 -7.87 -0.70 -17.85
CA ALA A 171 -8.40 -0.97 -19.19
C ALA A 171 -7.29 -1.38 -20.18
N GLN A 172 -6.16 -0.68 -20.18
CA GLN A 172 -5.01 -1.00 -21.03
C GLN A 172 -4.42 -2.38 -20.70
N LYS A 173 -4.29 -2.73 -19.41
CA LYS A 173 -3.86 -4.06 -18.98
C LYS A 173 -4.82 -5.15 -19.45
N ALA A 174 -6.12 -4.93 -19.29
CA ALA A 174 -7.15 -5.88 -19.71
C ALA A 174 -7.10 -6.11 -21.24
N ALA A 175 -7.05 -5.04 -22.03
CA ALA A 175 -6.93 -5.11 -23.49
C ALA A 175 -5.65 -5.81 -23.93
N ARG A 176 -4.51 -5.54 -23.28
CA ARG A 176 -3.24 -6.22 -23.57
C ARG A 176 -3.32 -7.72 -23.30
N ARG A 177 -3.93 -8.12 -22.17
CA ARG A 177 -4.12 -9.54 -21.82
C ARG A 177 -5.03 -10.25 -22.81
N GLU A 178 -6.14 -9.61 -23.20
CA GLU A 178 -7.06 -10.15 -24.20
C GLU A 178 -6.39 -10.32 -25.57
N ALA A 179 -5.67 -9.30 -26.04
CA ALA A 179 -4.93 -9.36 -27.29
C ALA A 179 -3.88 -10.49 -27.27
N LEU A 180 -3.15 -10.65 -26.16
CA LEU A 180 -2.17 -11.73 -26.00
C LEU A 180 -2.83 -13.11 -26.04
N HIS A 181 -3.98 -13.26 -25.38
CA HIS A 181 -4.74 -14.51 -25.36
C HIS A 181 -5.34 -14.85 -26.73
N ASN A 182 -5.84 -13.86 -27.47
CA ASN A 182 -6.33 -14.04 -28.83
C ASN A 182 -5.20 -14.41 -29.80
N ALA A 183 -4.03 -13.77 -29.67
CA ALA A 183 -2.84 -14.12 -30.44
C ALA A 183 -2.37 -15.55 -30.12
N PHE A 184 -2.39 -15.96 -28.86
CA PHE A 184 -2.04 -17.32 -28.44
C PHE A 184 -2.97 -18.35 -29.07
N LYS A 185 -4.29 -18.15 -28.97
CA LYS A 185 -5.29 -19.02 -29.59
C LYS A 185 -5.13 -19.12 -31.10
N ALA A 186 -4.91 -17.98 -31.78
CA ALA A 186 -4.73 -17.95 -33.22
C ALA A 186 -3.43 -18.63 -33.67
N SER A 187 -2.39 -18.63 -32.83
CA SER A 187 -1.10 -19.24 -33.17
C SER A 187 -1.15 -20.77 -33.25
N GLY A 188 -2.06 -21.43 -32.53
CA GLY A 188 -2.10 -22.88 -32.39
C GLY A 188 -0.88 -23.50 -31.71
N LYS A 189 0.01 -22.68 -31.15
CA LYS A 189 1.29 -23.09 -30.54
C LYS A 189 1.13 -23.49 -29.09
N SER A 190 2.09 -24.24 -28.57
CA SER A 190 2.26 -24.42 -27.13
C SER A 190 2.66 -23.09 -26.46
N VAL A 191 2.43 -22.96 -25.15
CA VAL A 191 2.81 -21.76 -24.40
C VAL A 191 4.31 -21.46 -24.49
N ALA A 192 5.15 -22.51 -24.53
CA ALA A 192 6.60 -22.33 -24.64
C ALA A 192 7.01 -21.73 -25.99
N GLU A 193 6.47 -22.25 -27.09
CA GLU A 193 6.74 -21.75 -28.44
C GLU A 193 6.15 -20.35 -28.66
N PHE A 194 5.00 -20.06 -28.05
CA PHE A 194 4.41 -18.73 -28.07
C PHE A 194 5.25 -17.74 -27.27
N ALA A 195 5.75 -18.14 -26.10
CA ALA A 195 6.64 -17.31 -25.28
C ALA A 195 7.92 -16.97 -26.05
N GLU A 196 8.54 -17.95 -26.70
CA GLU A 196 9.73 -17.74 -27.54
C GLU A 196 9.47 -16.75 -28.69
N MET A 197 8.33 -16.86 -29.38
CA MET A 197 7.96 -15.95 -30.49
C MET A 197 7.91 -14.48 -30.06
N TYR A 198 7.42 -14.21 -28.86
CA TYR A 198 7.26 -12.85 -28.34
C TYR A 198 8.38 -12.42 -27.39
N GLY A 199 9.45 -13.23 -27.26
CA GLY A 199 10.56 -12.96 -26.34
C GLY A 199 10.13 -12.91 -24.87
N LEU A 200 9.07 -13.63 -24.50
CA LEU A 200 8.56 -13.72 -23.14
C LEU A 200 9.24 -14.87 -22.39
N ASP A 201 9.43 -14.69 -21.08
CA ASP A 201 9.75 -15.82 -20.21
C ASP A 201 8.58 -16.82 -20.17
N PRO A 202 8.82 -18.15 -20.28
CA PRO A 202 7.74 -19.14 -20.31
C PRO A 202 6.87 -19.16 -19.05
N LYS A 203 7.39 -18.80 -17.86
CA LYS A 203 6.58 -18.69 -16.64
C LYS A 203 5.72 -17.43 -16.69
N GLU A 204 6.27 -16.34 -17.22
CA GLU A 204 5.51 -15.11 -17.43
C GLU A 204 4.38 -15.28 -18.44
N ALA A 205 4.66 -15.94 -19.56
CA ALA A 205 3.64 -16.28 -20.55
C ALA A 205 2.52 -17.16 -19.96
N ARG A 206 2.87 -18.17 -19.14
CA ARG A 206 1.87 -18.97 -18.41
C ARG A 206 1.02 -18.12 -17.48
N ARG A 207 1.61 -17.17 -16.75
CA ARG A 207 0.87 -16.28 -15.85
C ARG A 207 -0.08 -15.35 -16.59
N LEU A 208 0.34 -14.83 -17.75
CA LEU A 208 -0.47 -13.90 -18.55
C LEU A 208 -1.59 -14.60 -19.33
N LEU A 209 -1.44 -15.91 -19.61
CA LEU A 209 -2.39 -16.74 -20.36
C LEU A 209 -3.27 -17.66 -19.49
N ALA A 210 -3.04 -17.70 -18.17
CA ALA A 210 -3.88 -18.41 -17.20
C ALA A 210 -5.13 -17.60 -16.83
#